data_AF-A0A5J4Q5L2-F1
#
_entry.id   AF-A0A5J4Q5L2-F1
#
_cell.length_a   1.000
_cell.length_b   1.000
_cell.length_c   1.000
_cell.angle_alpha   90.00
_cell.angle_beta   90.00
_cell.angle_gamma   90.00
#
_symmetry.space_group_name_H-M   'P 1'
#
loop_
_entity.id
_entity.type
_entity.pdbx_description
1 polymer ?
#
loop_
_entity_poly.entity_id
_entity_poly.type
_entity_poly.pdbx_seq_one_letter_code
_entity_poly.pdbx_strand_id
1 'polypeptide(L)'
;MNNEKMDTSAVYTLFEELKESLKQRNEKPIMPAQIDMTAVNAMTEQFEHLIEEVKKPKRTEFHHIIDLDSSKIFFSLIAMSLVILILSFAIYNQRQTINQYKDNNLKYLYIKMQGQATDENIYQLERQFEYQDSISIIRKQVEKYERLVKEQVKKIERARRNANEAERLQKEVESLKLKK
;
A
#
# COMPACT_ATOMS: atom_id res chain seq x y z
N MET A 1 -36.63 -24.41 16.95
CA MET A 1 -35.56 -24.46 17.97
C MET A 1 -35.69 -23.17 18.76
N ASN A 2 -36.09 -23.28 20.03
CA ASN A 2 -36.58 -22.13 20.80
C ASN A 2 -35.41 -21.30 21.34
N ASN A 3 -35.46 -20.00 21.08
CA ASN A 3 -34.42 -19.05 21.44
C ASN A 3 -34.79 -18.48 22.82
N GLU A 4 -34.42 -19.15 23.91
CA GLU A 4 -34.53 -18.56 25.24
C GLU A 4 -33.52 -17.42 25.35
N LYS A 5 -34.01 -16.19 25.14
CA LYS A 5 -33.28 -14.98 25.52
C LYS A 5 -33.13 -15.03 27.04
N MET A 6 -31.90 -15.23 27.52
CA MET A 6 -31.55 -15.18 28.92
C MET A 6 -32.15 -13.91 29.55
N ASP A 7 -33.01 -14.11 30.53
CA ASP A 7 -33.88 -13.06 31.06
C ASP A 7 -33.05 -12.08 31.90
N THR A 8 -32.50 -11.06 31.25
CA THR A 8 -31.62 -10.04 31.85
C THR A 8 -32.28 -9.32 33.03
N SER A 9 -33.62 -9.36 33.10
CA SER A 9 -34.41 -8.91 34.24
C SER A 9 -34.05 -9.67 35.52
N ALA A 10 -33.95 -11.00 35.45
CA ALA A 10 -33.71 -11.84 36.63
C ALA A 10 -32.32 -11.60 37.24
N VAL A 11 -31.30 -11.41 36.38
CA VAL A 11 -29.94 -11.11 36.81
C VAL A 11 -29.87 -9.77 37.54
N TYR A 12 -30.62 -8.77 37.06
CA TYR A 12 -30.66 -7.46 37.69
C TYR A 12 -31.41 -7.48 39.03
N THR A 13 -32.48 -8.27 39.14
CA THR A 13 -33.22 -8.46 40.41
C THR A 13 -32.33 -9.07 41.49
N LEU A 14 -31.58 -10.12 41.16
CA LEU A 14 -30.66 -10.76 42.12
C LEU A 14 -29.53 -9.81 42.56
N PHE A 15 -29.05 -8.95 41.66
CA PHE A 15 -28.05 -7.95 42.00
C PHE A 15 -28.57 -6.89 42.98
N GLU A 16 -29.79 -6.39 42.76
CA GLU A 16 -30.40 -5.43 43.71
C GLU A 16 -30.74 -6.10 45.05
N GLU A 17 -31.17 -7.36 45.06
CA GLU A 17 -31.39 -8.12 46.30
C GLU A 17 -30.08 -8.34 47.08
N LEU A 18 -28.97 -8.63 46.39
CA LEU A 18 -27.64 -8.72 46.99
C LEU A 18 -27.19 -7.37 47.58
N LYS A 19 -27.41 -6.27 46.84
CA LYS A 19 -27.09 -4.92 47.30
C LYS A 19 -27.92 -4.52 48.52
N GLU A 20 -29.19 -4.92 48.57
CA GLU A 20 -30.06 -4.65 49.72
C GLU A 20 -29.65 -5.46 50.96
N SER A 21 -29.29 -6.75 50.79
CA SER A 21 -28.77 -7.57 51.90
C SER A 21 -27.44 -7.05 52.48
N LEU A 22 -26.56 -6.51 51.64
CA LEU A 22 -25.33 -5.85 52.09
C LEU A 22 -25.61 -4.52 52.78
N LYS A 23 -26.64 -3.78 52.36
CA LYS A 23 -27.05 -2.52 53.00
C LYS A 23 -27.65 -2.76 54.39
N GLN A 24 -28.46 -3.81 54.58
CA GLN A 24 -28.96 -4.23 55.89
C GLN A 24 -27.84 -4.59 56.89
N ARG A 25 -26.69 -5.08 56.40
CA ARG A 25 -25.55 -5.45 57.25
C ARG A 25 -24.83 -4.24 57.84
N ASN A 26 -24.92 -3.06 57.21
CA ASN A 26 -24.13 -1.87 57.57
C ASN A 26 -24.80 -0.92 58.58
N GLU A 27 -26.06 -1.17 59.00
CA GLU A 27 -26.78 -0.30 59.97
C GLU A 27 -26.88 -0.86 61.41
N LYS A 28 -26.20 -1.97 61.73
CA LYS A 28 -26.12 -2.49 63.12
C LYS A 28 -24.66 -2.66 63.57
N PRO A 29 -24.33 -2.35 64.84
CA PRO A 29 -22.95 -2.41 65.33
C PRO A 29 -22.42 -3.85 65.28
N ILE A 30 -21.15 -3.97 64.91
CA ILE A 30 -20.42 -5.17 64.55
C ILE A 30 -20.44 -6.22 65.69
N MET A 31 -20.90 -7.43 65.37
CA MET A 31 -20.53 -8.67 66.06
C MET A 31 -20.04 -9.65 64.98
N PRO A 32 -18.94 -10.40 65.20
CA PRO A 32 -18.31 -11.20 64.15
C PRO A 32 -19.11 -12.47 63.90
N ALA A 33 -20.17 -12.36 63.11
CA ALA A 33 -20.95 -13.50 62.65
C ALA A 33 -20.20 -14.16 61.48
N GLN A 34 -19.64 -15.32 61.80
CA GLN A 34 -19.05 -16.35 60.96
C GLN A 34 -19.58 -16.27 59.51
N ILE A 35 -18.70 -15.92 58.58
CA ILE A 35 -18.99 -16.02 57.15
C ILE A 35 -19.26 -17.50 56.89
N ASP A 36 -20.51 -17.85 56.57
CA ASP A 36 -20.86 -19.20 56.17
C ASP A 36 -20.20 -19.49 54.82
N MET A 37 -19.01 -20.08 54.89
CA MET A 37 -18.19 -20.44 53.73
C MET A 37 -18.95 -21.34 52.75
N THR A 38 -19.98 -22.04 53.21
CA THR A 38 -20.85 -22.89 52.39
C THR A 38 -21.70 -22.07 51.42
N ALA A 39 -22.31 -20.97 51.90
CA ALA A 39 -23.10 -20.07 51.07
C ALA A 39 -22.22 -19.25 50.10
N VAL A 40 -21.01 -18.88 50.54
CA VAL A 40 -20.03 -18.17 49.70
C VAL A 40 -19.48 -19.10 48.60
N ASN A 41 -19.17 -20.35 48.92
CA ASN A 41 -18.73 -21.33 47.92
C ASN A 41 -19.83 -21.65 46.91
N ALA A 42 -21.08 -21.82 47.35
CA ALA A 42 -22.20 -22.06 46.43
C ALA A 42 -22.42 -20.89 45.46
N MET A 43 -22.31 -19.64 45.92
CA MET A 43 -22.36 -18.46 45.05
C MET A 43 -21.15 -18.40 44.10
N THR A 44 -19.97 -18.78 44.57
CA THR A 44 -18.74 -18.78 43.76
C THR A 44 -18.82 -19.82 42.65
N GLU A 45 -19.33 -21.02 42.93
CA GLU A 45 -19.55 -22.06 41.92
C GLU A 45 -20.61 -21.65 40.87
N GLN A 46 -21.68 -20.98 41.30
CA GLN A 46 -22.67 -20.44 40.34
C GLN A 46 -22.07 -19.34 39.47
N PHE A 47 -21.21 -18.48 40.03
CA PHE A 47 -20.50 -17.47 39.25
C PHE A 47 -19.48 -18.08 38.29
N GLU A 48 -18.72 -19.08 38.72
CA GLU A 48 -17.78 -19.82 37.86
C GLU A 48 -18.53 -20.47 36.69
N HIS A 49 -19.67 -21.12 36.92
CA HIS A 49 -20.49 -21.72 35.87
C HIS A 49 -21.02 -20.68 34.88
N LEU A 50 -21.49 -19.52 35.35
CA LEU A 50 -21.95 -18.43 34.48
C LEU A 50 -20.80 -17.77 33.71
N ILE A 51 -19.63 -17.64 34.33
CA ILE A 51 -18.42 -17.14 33.67
C ILE A 51 -17.98 -18.15 32.59
N GLU A 52 -18.05 -19.45 32.85
CA GLU A 52 -17.72 -20.50 31.89
C GLU A 52 -18.71 -20.52 30.71
N GLU A 53 -19.99 -20.27 30.97
CA GLU A 53 -21.03 -20.13 29.95
C GLU A 53 -20.85 -18.87 29.09
N VAL A 54 -20.46 -17.74 29.69
CA VAL A 54 -20.14 -16.48 28.99
C VAL A 54 -18.80 -16.54 28.25
N LYS A 55 -17.83 -17.34 28.74
CA LYS A 55 -16.51 -17.53 28.14
C LYS A 55 -16.54 -18.42 26.89
N LYS A 56 -17.66 -19.09 26.58
CA LYS A 56 -17.85 -19.72 25.27
C LYS A 56 -17.75 -18.63 24.20
N PRO A 57 -16.74 -18.67 23.31
CA PRO A 57 -16.54 -17.59 22.36
C PRO A 57 -17.74 -17.56 21.42
N LYS A 58 -18.60 -16.55 21.57
CA LYS A 58 -19.63 -16.24 20.58
C LYS A 58 -18.89 -15.74 19.34
N ARG A 59 -18.52 -16.67 18.45
CA ARG A 59 -18.03 -16.35 17.12
C ARG A 59 -19.16 -15.62 16.40
N THR A 60 -19.10 -14.29 16.41
CA THR A 60 -19.86 -13.47 15.49
C THR A 60 -19.26 -13.68 14.10
N GLU A 61 -19.78 -14.67 13.39
CA GLU A 61 -19.53 -14.83 11.97
C GLU A 61 -20.26 -13.69 11.25
N PHE A 62 -19.51 -12.66 10.85
CA PHE A 62 -20.00 -11.61 9.97
C PHE A 62 -20.22 -12.20 8.58
N HIS A 63 -21.38 -12.79 8.37
CA HIS A 63 -21.84 -13.13 7.03
C HIS A 63 -22.23 -11.82 6.33
N HIS A 64 -21.40 -11.35 5.40
CA HIS A 64 -21.84 -10.39 4.39
C HIS A 64 -22.74 -11.14 3.41
N ILE A 65 -24.02 -11.29 3.77
CA ILE A 65 -25.04 -11.76 2.83
C ILE A 65 -25.40 -10.53 1.99
N ILE A 66 -24.94 -10.51 0.75
CA ILE A 66 -25.40 -9.54 -0.23
C ILE A 66 -26.72 -10.10 -0.76
N ASP A 67 -27.84 -9.58 -0.25
CA ASP A 67 -29.16 -9.95 -0.75
C ASP A 67 -29.33 -9.36 -2.16
N LEU A 68 -29.05 -10.19 -3.16
CA LEU A 68 -29.19 -9.89 -4.60
C LEU A 68 -30.64 -10.03 -5.09
N ASP A 69 -31.63 -9.98 -4.19
CA ASP A 69 -33.04 -10.26 -4.49
C ASP A 69 -33.70 -9.14 -5.32
N SER A 70 -33.07 -7.96 -5.36
CA SER A 70 -33.50 -6.87 -6.24
C SER A 70 -32.91 -7.04 -7.64
N SER A 71 -33.75 -7.42 -8.62
CA SER A 71 -33.38 -7.54 -10.04
C SER A 71 -32.60 -6.33 -10.56
N LYS A 72 -32.97 -5.12 -10.13
CA LYS A 72 -32.31 -3.86 -10.52
C LYS A 72 -30.86 -3.76 -10.05
N ILE A 73 -30.56 -4.23 -8.83
CA ILE A 73 -29.20 -4.23 -8.29
C ILE A 73 -28.34 -5.27 -9.02
N PHE A 74 -28.90 -6.44 -9.33
CA PHE A 74 -28.23 -7.48 -10.10
C PHE A 74 -27.84 -7.00 -11.51
N PHE A 75 -28.77 -6.38 -12.26
CA PHE A 75 -28.46 -5.80 -13.56
C PHE A 75 -27.46 -4.63 -13.46
N SER A 76 -27.55 -3.80 -12.41
CA SER A 76 -26.57 -2.73 -12.17
C SER A 76 -25.17 -3.28 -11.91
N LEU A 77 -25.05 -4.37 -11.14
CA LEU A 77 -23.76 -5.02 -10.89
C LEU A 77 -23.18 -5.65 -12.15
N ILE A 78 -24.02 -6.27 -12.98
CA ILE A 78 -23.61 -6.78 -14.29
C ILE A 78 -23.14 -5.63 -15.19
N ALA A 79 -23.89 -4.53 -15.26
CA ALA A 79 -23.52 -3.37 -16.07
C ALA A 79 -22.19 -2.76 -15.61
N MET A 80 -21.99 -2.57 -14.30
CA MET A 80 -20.72 -2.10 -13.75
C MET A 80 -19.57 -3.07 -14.05
N SER A 81 -19.80 -4.37 -13.95
CA SER A 81 -18.80 -5.38 -14.28
C SER A 81 -18.40 -5.32 -15.77
N LEU A 82 -19.37 -5.15 -16.67
CA LEU A 82 -19.12 -4.99 -18.09
C LEU A 82 -18.30 -3.71 -18.39
N VAL A 83 -18.60 -2.60 -17.73
CA VAL A 83 -17.83 -1.35 -17.87
C VAL A 83 -16.38 -1.56 -17.41
N ILE A 84 -16.16 -2.22 -16.27
CA ILE A 84 -14.82 -2.53 -15.77
C ILE A 84 -14.05 -3.42 -16.74
N LEU A 85 -14.71 -4.43 -17.34
CA LEU A 85 -14.09 -5.29 -18.35
C LEU A 85 -13.68 -4.51 -19.60
N ILE A 86 -14.54 -3.62 -20.11
CA ILE A 86 -14.24 -2.77 -21.26
C ILE A 86 -13.05 -1.86 -20.96
N LEU A 87 -13.03 -1.21 -19.80
CA LEU A 87 -11.89 -0.37 -19.37
C LEU A 87 -10.60 -1.19 -19.24
N SER A 88 -10.69 -2.39 -18.70
CA SER A 88 -9.54 -3.30 -18.57
C SER A 88 -8.98 -3.69 -19.93
N PHE A 89 -9.86 -3.99 -20.89
CA PHE A 89 -9.46 -4.29 -22.27
C PHE A 89 -8.82 -3.08 -22.96
N ALA A 90 -9.38 -1.88 -22.78
CA ALA A 90 -8.81 -0.65 -23.31
C ALA A 90 -7.39 -0.40 -22.75
N ILE A 91 -7.21 -0.56 -21.44
CA ILE A 91 -5.90 -0.43 -20.77
C ILE A 91 -4.93 -1.50 -21.29
N TYR A 92 -5.39 -2.74 -21.46
CA TYR A 92 -4.56 -3.83 -21.98
C TYR A 92 -4.05 -3.52 -23.40
N ASN A 93 -4.93 -3.03 -24.28
CA ASN A 93 -4.56 -2.66 -25.64
C ASN A 93 -3.62 -1.43 -25.65
N GLN A 94 -3.84 -0.46 -24.77
CA GLN A 94 -2.92 0.67 -24.59
C GLN A 94 -1.54 0.23 -24.11
N ARG A 95 -1.44 -0.77 -23.22
CA ARG A 95 -0.14 -1.30 -22.76
C ARG A 95 0.72 -1.83 -23.91
N GLN A 96 0.13 -2.51 -24.88
CA GLN A 96 0.84 -2.97 -26.07
C GLN A 96 1.46 -1.79 -26.84
N THR A 97 0.65 -0.75 -27.06
CA THR A 97 1.11 0.46 -27.76
C THR A 97 2.20 1.19 -26.98
N ILE A 98 2.06 1.31 -25.65
CA ILE A 98 3.07 1.93 -24.77
C ILE A 98 4.40 1.19 -24.83
N ASN A 99 4.38 -0.14 -24.85
CA ASN A 99 5.59 -0.95 -24.97
C ASN A 99 6.27 -0.72 -26.32
N GLN A 100 5.51 -0.69 -27.42
CA GLN A 100 6.03 -0.36 -28.75
C GLN A 100 6.70 1.02 -28.80
N TYR A 101 6.11 2.04 -28.16
CA TYR A 101 6.74 3.37 -28.08
C TYR A 101 8.05 3.36 -27.32
N LYS A 102 8.14 2.61 -26.21
CA LYS A 102 9.37 2.46 -25.44
C LYS A 102 10.47 1.78 -26.26
N ASP A 103 10.11 0.73 -26.99
CA ASP A 103 11.04 -0.02 -27.82
C ASP A 103 11.52 0.82 -29.02
N ASN A 104 10.61 1.54 -29.68
CA ASN A 104 10.96 2.46 -30.77
C ASN A 104 11.89 3.59 -30.32
N ASN A 105 11.65 4.16 -29.13
CA ASN A 105 12.54 5.16 -28.56
C ASN A 105 13.93 4.58 -28.28
N LEU A 106 14.01 3.33 -27.77
CA LEU A 106 15.28 2.66 -27.53
C LEU A 106 16.02 2.35 -28.84
N LYS A 107 15.31 1.90 -29.89
CA LYS A 107 15.87 1.69 -31.24
C LYS A 107 16.47 2.99 -31.79
N TYR A 108 15.73 4.11 -31.69
CA TYR A 108 16.21 5.41 -32.13
C TYR A 108 17.47 5.86 -31.39
N LEU A 109 17.49 5.77 -30.05
CA LEU A 109 18.66 6.12 -29.25
C LEU A 109 19.87 5.24 -29.58
N TYR A 110 19.64 3.96 -29.86
CA TYR A 110 20.69 3.04 -30.26
C TYR A 110 21.31 3.40 -31.61
N ILE A 111 20.48 3.68 -32.63
CA ILE A 111 20.96 4.13 -33.95
C ILE A 111 21.72 5.46 -33.82
N LYS A 112 21.20 6.38 -33.00
CA LYS A 112 21.86 7.65 -32.71
C LYS A 112 23.22 7.46 -32.05
N MET A 113 23.35 6.48 -31.15
CA MET A 113 24.63 6.10 -30.53
C MET A 113 25.61 5.52 -31.56
N GLN A 114 25.14 4.63 -32.45
CA GLN A 114 26.00 4.04 -33.48
C GLN A 114 26.47 5.06 -34.52
N GLY A 115 25.72 6.14 -34.73
CA GLY A 115 26.08 7.22 -35.66
C GLY A 115 25.93 6.85 -37.14
N GLN A 116 25.36 5.68 -37.43
CA GLN A 116 25.11 5.18 -38.79
C GLN A 116 23.75 4.48 -38.83
N ALA A 117 22.93 4.83 -39.83
CA ALA A 117 21.61 4.26 -40.07
C ALA A 117 21.60 3.48 -41.39
N THR A 118 22.49 2.50 -41.50
CA THR A 118 22.56 1.60 -42.67
C THR A 118 21.43 0.57 -42.59
N ASP A 119 20.87 0.18 -43.74
CA ASP A 119 19.81 -0.83 -43.84
C ASP A 119 20.17 -2.14 -43.11
N GLU A 120 21.42 -2.58 -43.21
CA GLU A 120 21.91 -3.78 -42.51
C GLU A 120 21.86 -3.63 -40.99
N ASN A 121 22.29 -2.48 -40.45
CA ASN A 121 22.26 -2.23 -39.00
C ASN A 121 20.83 -2.16 -38.48
N ILE A 122 19.92 -1.55 -39.24
CA ILE A 122 18.49 -1.49 -38.91
C ILE A 122 17.89 -2.89 -38.90
N TYR A 123 18.20 -3.71 -39.90
CA TYR A 123 17.72 -5.09 -39.98
C TYR A 123 18.23 -5.96 -38.82
N GLN A 124 19.52 -5.87 -38.48
CA GLN A 124 20.09 -6.58 -37.33
C GLN A 124 19.47 -6.11 -36.00
N LEU A 125 19.23 -4.81 -35.87
CA LEU A 125 18.58 -4.23 -34.69
C LEU A 125 17.14 -4.74 -34.55
N GLU A 126 16.39 -4.80 -35.64
CA GLU A 126 15.02 -5.33 -35.61
C GLU A 126 15.00 -6.78 -35.12
N ARG A 127 15.90 -7.62 -35.66
CA ARG A 127 16.06 -9.02 -35.23
C ARG A 127 16.41 -9.13 -33.74
N GLN A 128 17.25 -8.22 -33.22
CA GLN A 128 17.56 -8.21 -31.79
C GLN A 128 16.33 -7.88 -30.94
N PHE A 129 15.43 -7.02 -31.41
CA PHE A 129 14.21 -6.68 -30.68
C PHE A 129 13.14 -7.80 -30.69
N GLU A 130 13.32 -8.85 -31.48
CA GLU A 130 12.49 -10.06 -31.38
C GLU A 130 12.74 -10.83 -30.07
N TYR A 131 13.92 -10.67 -29.46
CA TYR A 131 14.34 -11.39 -28.25
C TYR A 131 14.51 -10.45 -27.05
N GLN A 132 13.78 -10.72 -25.96
CA GLN A 132 13.81 -9.88 -24.73
C GLN A 132 15.21 -9.70 -24.13
N ASP A 133 16.05 -10.74 -24.15
CA ASP A 133 17.42 -10.68 -23.61
C ASP A 133 18.28 -9.64 -24.34
N SER A 134 18.15 -9.58 -25.66
CA SER A 134 18.87 -8.63 -26.51
C SER A 134 18.44 -7.18 -26.25
N ILE A 135 17.14 -6.94 -26.02
CA ILE A 135 16.63 -5.61 -25.63
C ILE A 135 17.31 -5.13 -24.33
N SER A 136 17.52 -6.03 -23.37
CA SER A 136 18.18 -5.70 -22.09
C SER A 136 19.65 -5.28 -22.29
N ILE A 137 20.35 -5.94 -23.23
CA ILE A 137 21.74 -5.64 -23.59
C ILE A 137 21.82 -4.28 -24.27
N ILE A 138 20.96 -4.03 -25.26
CA ILE A 138 20.86 -2.75 -25.97
C ILE A 138 20.61 -1.60 -24.99
N ARG A 139 19.67 -1.79 -24.06
CA ARG A 139 19.38 -0.79 -23.01
C ARG A 139 20.62 -0.43 -22.20
N LYS A 140 21.40 -1.41 -21.76
CA LYS A 140 22.64 -1.17 -21.01
C LYS A 140 23.70 -0.46 -21.86
N GLN A 141 23.79 -0.77 -23.15
CA GLN A 141 24.72 -0.11 -24.07
C GLN A 141 24.37 1.37 -24.24
N VAL A 142 23.10 1.68 -24.54
CA VAL A 142 22.60 3.05 -24.67
C VAL A 142 22.81 3.84 -23.37
N GLU A 143 22.47 3.25 -22.22
CA GLU A 143 22.62 3.90 -20.92
C GLU A 143 24.09 4.24 -20.59
N LYS A 144 25.02 3.34 -20.94
CA LYS A 144 26.46 3.59 -20.78
C LYS A 144 26.92 4.73 -21.68
N TYR A 145 26.48 4.77 -22.93
CA TYR A 145 26.81 5.84 -23.86
C TYR A 145 26.29 7.19 -23.38
N GLU A 146 25.02 7.27 -22.98
CA GLU A 146 24.42 8.51 -22.46
C GLU A 146 25.16 9.04 -21.23
N ARG A 147 25.57 8.14 -20.32
CA ARG A 147 26.41 8.50 -19.17
C ARG A 147 27.74 9.11 -19.60
N LEU A 148 28.45 8.47 -20.54
CA LEU A 148 29.72 8.96 -21.04
C LEU A 148 29.59 10.32 -21.74
N VAL A 149 28.56 10.50 -22.58
CA VAL A 149 28.27 11.78 -23.24
C VAL A 149 28.00 12.86 -22.19
N LYS A 150 27.17 12.58 -21.18
CA LYS A 150 26.87 13.52 -20.10
C LYS A 150 28.11 13.92 -19.30
N GLU A 151 28.99 12.98 -19.02
CA GLU A 151 30.26 13.26 -18.33
C GLU A 151 31.20 14.13 -19.17
N GLN A 152 31.31 13.85 -20.48
CA GLN A 152 32.12 14.66 -21.38
C GLN A 152 31.59 16.09 -21.48
N VAL A 153 30.28 16.28 -21.66
CA VAL A 153 29.65 17.61 -21.68
C VAL A 153 29.93 18.37 -20.39
N LYS A 154 29.79 17.72 -19.22
CA LYS A 154 30.13 18.33 -17.93
C LYS A 154 31.60 18.73 -17.83
N LYS A 155 32.54 17.91 -18.34
CA LYS A 155 33.97 18.24 -18.35
C LYS A 155 34.26 19.45 -19.24
N ILE A 156 33.67 19.49 -20.43
CA ILE A 156 33.80 20.61 -21.37
C ILE A 156 33.24 21.89 -20.76
N GLU A 157 32.07 21.81 -20.13
CA GLU A 157 31.43 22.96 -19.50
C GLU A 157 32.26 23.52 -18.34
N ARG A 158 32.84 22.65 -17.49
CA ARG A 158 33.79 23.06 -16.45
C ARG A 158 35.03 23.72 -17.04
N ALA A 159 35.63 23.13 -18.08
CA ALA A 159 36.80 23.71 -18.75
C ALA A 159 36.49 25.10 -19.31
N ARG A 160 35.31 25.27 -19.93
CA ARG A 160 34.84 26.57 -20.43
C ARG A 160 34.64 27.60 -19.31
N ARG A 161 34.05 27.19 -18.19
CA ARG A 161 33.88 28.08 -17.03
C ARG A 161 35.22 28.55 -16.47
N ASN A 162 36.15 27.62 -16.26
CA ASN A 162 37.48 27.93 -15.74
C ASN A 162 38.28 28.84 -16.71
N ALA A 163 38.16 28.62 -18.02
CA ALA A 163 38.80 29.48 -19.02
C ALA A 163 38.24 30.91 -18.97
N ASN A 164 36.91 31.06 -18.87
CA ASN A 164 36.27 32.37 -18.75
C ASN A 164 36.69 33.08 -17.44
N GLU A 165 36.82 32.36 -16.33
CA GLU A 165 37.30 32.93 -15.07
C GLU A 165 38.76 33.37 -15.15
N ALA A 166 39.63 32.56 -15.77
CA ALA A 166 41.04 32.92 -15.99
C ALA A 166 41.19 34.17 -16.87
N GLU A 167 40.39 34.28 -17.94
CA GLU A 167 40.38 35.46 -18.81
C GLU A 167 39.91 36.72 -18.06
N ARG A 168 38.89 36.60 -17.20
CA ARG A 168 38.42 37.71 -16.36
C ARG A 168 39.51 38.17 -15.38
N LEU A 169 40.19 37.23 -14.71
CA LEU A 169 41.28 37.54 -13.80
C LEU A 169 42.47 38.19 -14.54
N GLN A 170 42.80 37.74 -15.75
CA GLN A 170 43.84 38.38 -16.58
C GLN A 170 43.49 39.83 -16.91
N LYS A 171 42.26 40.10 -17.36
CA LYS A 171 41.80 41.47 -17.64
C LYS A 171 41.85 42.36 -16.41
N GLU A 172 41.49 41.83 -15.24
CA GLU A 172 41.57 42.56 -13.97
C GLU A 172 43.02 42.94 -13.63
N VAL A 173 43.95 41.97 -13.73
CA VAL A 173 45.39 42.23 -13.51
C VAL A 173 45.95 43.27 -14.49
N GLU A 174 45.58 43.19 -15.78
CA GLU A 174 45.99 44.17 -16.78
C GLU A 174 45.45 45.57 -16.47
N SER A 175 44.17 45.67 -16.07
CA SER A 175 43.54 46.94 -15.70
C SER A 175 44.18 47.57 -14.45
N LEU A 176 44.62 46.76 -13.49
CA LEU A 176 45.33 47.22 -12.29
C LEU A 176 46.75 47.69 -12.61
N LYS A 177 47.45 47.04 -13.56
CA LYS A 177 48.77 47.49 -14.03
C LYS A 177 48.72 48.82 -14.75
N LEU A 178 47.66 49.10 -15.53
CA LEU A 178 47.48 50.36 -16.25
C LEU A 178 47.10 51.56 -15.34
N LYS A 179 46.64 51.28 -14.11
CA LYS A 179 46.26 52.31 -13.11
C LYS A 179 47.41 52.76 -12.21
N LYS A 180 48.61 52.18 -12.36
CA LYS A 180 49.79 52.45 -11.53
C LYS A 180 50.86 53.16 -12.35
#